data_AF-A0A9D2NDI0-F1
#
_entry.id   AF-A0A9D2NDI0-F1
#
_cell.length_a   1.000
_cell.length_b   1.000
_cell.length_c   1.000
_cell.angle_alpha   90.00
_cell.angle_beta   90.00
_cell.angle_gamma   90.00
#
_symmetry.space_group_name_H-M   'P 1'
#
loop_
_entity.id
_entity.type
_entity.pdbx_description
1 polymer ?
#
loop_
_entity_poly.entity_id
_entity_poly.type
_entity_poly.pdbx_seq_one_letter_code
_entity_poly.pdbx_strand_id
1 'polypeptide(L)'
;MRYLRDKKGIAIFGSSQKRKLMNIGYYHGYKGYRYIYSPSNQIPYTKFEELVSIYDFDAQLKALFYPSVMLIETALKNYVLDTLVTSTNSENFAVIYNQLLDNYKMFSTTGKSYKSASDHRKAEDKFKRELKRRLDLRNRIYKVQTDAYGNGNKIAE
;
A
#
# COMPACT_ATOMS: atom_id res chain seq x y z
N MET A 1 -21.96 19.27 3.57
CA MET A 1 -21.36 20.33 4.40
C MET A 1 -22.09 20.66 5.70
N ARG A 2 -23.39 20.31 5.90
CA ARG A 2 -24.12 20.60 7.17
C ARG A 2 -23.37 20.17 8.42
N TYR A 3 -22.78 18.98 8.42
CA TYR A 3 -21.99 18.50 9.55
C TYR A 3 -20.84 19.45 9.96
N LEU A 4 -20.03 19.96 9.02
CA LEU A 4 -18.92 20.87 9.34
C LEU A 4 -19.41 22.20 9.95
N ARG A 5 -20.53 22.71 9.45
CA ARG A 5 -21.09 23.96 9.97
C ARG A 5 -21.83 23.76 11.28
N ASP A 6 -22.78 22.83 11.28
CA ASP A 6 -23.78 22.68 12.34
C ASP A 6 -23.23 21.85 13.52
N LYS A 7 -22.28 20.93 13.29
CA LYS A 7 -21.66 20.11 14.35
C LYS A 7 -20.24 20.54 14.71
N LYS A 8 -19.50 21.14 13.77
CA LYS A 8 -18.10 21.57 14.00
C LYS A 8 -17.94 23.08 14.08
N GLY A 9 -18.99 23.86 13.88
CA GLY A 9 -18.96 25.31 14.06
C GLY A 9 -18.19 26.06 12.97
N ILE A 10 -17.87 25.42 11.84
CA ILE A 10 -17.11 26.06 10.77
C ILE A 10 -18.05 26.90 9.90
N ALA A 11 -17.78 28.19 9.83
CA ALA A 11 -18.53 29.15 9.03
C ALA A 11 -18.29 28.90 7.53
N ILE A 12 -19.26 28.26 6.86
CA ILE A 12 -19.21 27.92 5.43
C ILE A 12 -20.42 28.55 4.71
N PHE A 13 -20.15 29.45 3.78
CA PHE A 13 -21.12 30.28 3.08
C PHE A 13 -21.08 30.13 1.56
N GLY A 14 -22.23 30.31 0.92
CA GLY A 14 -22.35 30.31 -0.54
C GLY A 14 -22.13 28.94 -1.21
N SER A 15 -22.26 28.93 -2.54
CA SER A 15 -22.01 27.74 -3.38
C SER A 15 -20.52 27.54 -3.66
N SER A 16 -19.75 28.64 -3.78
CA SER A 16 -18.32 28.62 -4.08
C SER A 16 -17.51 27.86 -3.02
N GLN A 17 -17.63 28.22 -1.74
CA GLN A 17 -16.91 27.53 -0.66
C GLN A 17 -17.30 26.05 -0.57
N LYS A 18 -18.60 25.74 -0.75
CA LYS A 18 -19.06 24.34 -0.79
C LYS A 18 -18.42 23.56 -1.94
N ARG A 19 -18.29 24.15 -3.13
CA ARG A 19 -17.64 23.51 -4.28
C ARG A 19 -16.15 23.31 -4.04
N LYS A 20 -15.44 24.31 -3.50
CA LYS A 20 -14.03 24.17 -3.14
C LYS A 20 -13.83 23.03 -2.13
N LEU A 21 -14.67 22.95 -1.09
CA LEU A 21 -14.69 21.84 -0.14
C LEU A 21 -14.91 20.47 -0.81
N MET A 22 -15.83 20.38 -1.78
CA MET A 22 -16.03 19.13 -2.53
C MET A 22 -14.77 18.73 -3.31
N ASN A 23 -14.15 19.69 -4.01
CA ASN A 23 -12.98 19.43 -4.86
C ASN A 23 -11.76 18.97 -4.06
N ILE A 24 -11.59 19.46 -2.83
CA ILE A 24 -10.45 19.09 -1.95
C ILE A 24 -10.75 17.86 -1.07
N GLY A 25 -11.94 17.25 -1.20
CA GLY A 25 -12.34 16.12 -0.36
C GLY A 25 -12.53 16.50 1.11
N TYR A 26 -13.34 17.52 1.40
CA TYR A 26 -13.48 18.16 2.72
C TYR A 26 -13.64 17.23 3.93
N TYR A 27 -14.28 16.07 3.77
CA TYR A 27 -14.44 15.14 4.88
C TYR A 27 -13.12 14.45 5.23
N HIS A 28 -12.32 14.11 4.21
CA HIS A 28 -10.96 13.60 4.40
C HIS A 28 -10.01 14.68 4.89
N GLY A 29 -10.06 15.88 4.31
CA GLY A 29 -9.25 17.03 4.76
C GLY A 29 -9.49 17.36 6.23
N TYR A 30 -10.75 17.58 6.64
CA TYR A 30 -11.07 17.85 8.04
C TYR A 30 -10.71 16.68 8.97
N LYS A 31 -11.00 15.42 8.58
CA LYS A 31 -10.70 14.25 9.44
C LYS A 31 -9.20 14.05 9.65
N GLY A 32 -8.38 14.35 8.64
CA GLY A 32 -6.92 14.26 8.70
C GLY A 32 -6.29 15.32 9.61
N TYR A 33 -6.85 16.53 9.63
CA TYR A 33 -6.23 17.69 10.30
C TYR A 33 -7.05 18.24 11.48
N ARG A 34 -7.92 17.45 12.10
CA ARG A 34 -8.78 17.92 13.21
C ARG A 34 -8.07 18.00 14.57
N TYR A 35 -6.88 17.43 14.72
CA TYR A 35 -6.10 17.50 15.96
C TYR A 35 -4.60 17.47 15.71
N ILE A 36 -3.84 18.01 16.66
CA ILE A 36 -2.38 17.93 16.68
C ILE A 36 -1.99 16.76 17.59
N TYR A 37 -1.42 15.70 17.01
CA TYR A 37 -0.93 14.49 17.67
C TYR A 37 -1.98 13.61 18.38
N SER A 38 -2.85 14.19 19.22
CA SER A 38 -3.84 13.47 20.02
C SER A 38 -5.26 14.01 19.80
N PRO A 39 -6.31 13.15 19.82
CA PRO A 39 -7.71 13.59 19.74
C PRO A 39 -8.16 14.60 20.80
N SER A 40 -7.44 14.70 21.93
CA SER A 40 -7.68 15.70 22.97
C SER A 40 -7.21 17.11 22.56
N ASN A 41 -6.26 17.21 21.65
CA ASN A 41 -5.69 18.48 21.17
C ASN A 41 -6.32 18.88 19.82
N GLN A 42 -7.60 19.21 19.86
CA GLN A 42 -8.37 19.55 18.66
C GLN A 42 -8.03 20.93 18.13
N ILE A 43 -7.97 21.06 16.81
CA ILE A 43 -7.82 22.36 16.15
C ILE A 43 -9.22 22.98 16.00
N PRO A 44 -9.52 24.11 16.67
CA PRO A 44 -10.85 24.70 16.69
C PRO A 44 -11.07 25.56 15.42
N TYR A 45 -11.26 24.90 14.28
CA TYR A 45 -11.62 25.60 13.04
C TYR A 45 -12.95 26.34 13.22
N THR A 46 -12.94 27.65 12.99
CA THR A 46 -14.14 28.50 13.03
C THR A 46 -14.46 29.07 11.66
N LYS A 47 -13.46 29.28 10.81
CA LYS A 47 -13.62 29.85 9.47
C LYS A 47 -13.31 28.83 8.38
N PHE A 48 -13.98 28.97 7.24
CA PHE A 48 -13.70 28.14 6.06
C PHE A 48 -12.23 28.27 5.62
N GLU A 49 -11.68 29.48 5.68
CA GLU A 49 -10.33 29.80 5.24
C GLU A 49 -9.27 29.04 6.04
N GLU A 50 -9.46 28.84 7.35
CA GLU A 50 -8.51 28.11 8.21
C GLU A 50 -8.36 26.65 7.77
N LEU A 51 -9.48 25.99 7.45
CA LEU A 51 -9.48 24.61 6.95
C LEU A 51 -8.80 24.53 5.57
N VAL A 52 -9.05 25.52 4.71
CA VAL A 52 -8.43 25.61 3.39
C VAL A 52 -6.92 25.84 3.50
N SER A 53 -6.46 26.71 4.39
CA SER A 53 -5.04 26.99 4.57
C SER A 53 -4.26 25.75 5.01
N ILE A 54 -4.82 24.93 5.90
CA ILE A 54 -4.18 23.67 6.31
C ILE A 54 -4.15 22.66 5.16
N TYR A 55 -5.23 22.55 4.40
CA TYR A 55 -5.25 21.72 3.20
C TYR A 55 -4.21 22.18 2.18
N ASP A 56 -4.15 23.47 1.88
CA ASP A 56 -3.24 24.04 0.89
C ASP A 56 -1.77 23.87 1.34
N PHE A 57 -1.48 24.02 2.64
CA PHE A 57 -0.18 23.72 3.23
C PHE A 57 0.23 22.26 3.01
N ASP A 58 -0.65 21.32 3.33
CA ASP A 58 -0.39 19.89 3.13
C ASP A 58 -0.23 19.53 1.65
N ALA A 59 -1.06 20.11 0.77
CA ALA A 59 -0.96 19.89 -0.67
C ALA A 59 0.38 20.40 -1.23
N GLN A 60 0.83 21.58 -0.79
CA GLN A 60 2.12 22.13 -1.17
C GLN A 60 3.27 21.28 -0.61
N LEU A 61 3.18 20.85 0.66
CA LEU A 61 4.17 19.97 1.26
C LEU A 61 4.29 18.65 0.49
N LYS A 62 3.15 18.02 0.14
CA LYS A 62 3.12 16.82 -0.70
C LYS A 62 3.74 17.07 -2.06
N ALA A 63 3.46 18.20 -2.69
CA ALA A 63 4.00 18.56 -4.00
C ALA A 63 5.54 18.66 -3.99
N LEU A 64 6.16 19.05 -2.87
CA LEU A 64 7.62 19.05 -2.73
C LEU A 64 8.20 17.63 -2.80
N PHE A 65 7.53 16.66 -2.19
CA PHE A 65 8.02 15.27 -2.12
C PHE A 65 7.54 14.39 -3.28
N TYR A 66 6.44 14.76 -3.95
CA TYR A 66 5.82 13.92 -4.98
C TYR A 66 6.81 13.54 -6.10
N PRO A 67 7.62 14.46 -6.65
CA PRO A 67 8.62 14.08 -7.65
C PRO A 67 9.64 13.06 -7.14
N SER A 68 10.13 13.23 -5.90
CA SER A 68 11.10 12.31 -5.29
C SER A 68 10.50 10.93 -5.01
N VAL A 69 9.27 10.88 -4.51
CA VAL A 69 8.56 9.61 -4.26
C VAL A 69 8.30 8.89 -5.58
N MET A 70 7.83 9.60 -6.61
CA MET A 70 7.61 9.04 -7.94
C MET A 70 8.91 8.52 -8.57
N LEU A 71 10.02 9.24 -8.39
CA LEU A 71 11.34 8.80 -8.85
C LEU A 71 11.74 7.49 -8.15
N ILE A 72 11.63 7.43 -6.82
CA ILE A 72 11.96 6.23 -6.04
C ILE A 72 11.07 5.05 -6.45
N GLU A 73 9.76 5.27 -6.57
CA GLU A 73 8.80 4.24 -7.00
C GLU A 73 9.16 3.72 -8.40
N THR A 74 9.45 4.61 -9.34
CA THR A 74 9.81 4.26 -10.72
C THR A 74 11.11 3.47 -10.77
N ALA A 75 12.14 3.94 -10.06
CA ALA A 75 13.41 3.25 -9.96
C ALA A 75 13.23 1.85 -9.36
N LEU A 76 12.56 1.73 -8.21
CA LEU A 76 12.33 0.44 -7.55
C LEU A 76 11.58 -0.54 -8.45
N LYS A 77 10.52 -0.11 -9.13
CA LYS A 77 9.78 -0.96 -10.07
C LYS A 77 10.69 -1.45 -11.20
N ASN A 78 11.44 -0.55 -11.82
CA ASN A 78 12.29 -0.89 -12.96
C ASN A 78 13.44 -1.82 -12.55
N TYR A 79 14.13 -1.56 -11.43
CA TYR A 79 15.19 -2.44 -10.95
C TYR A 79 14.66 -3.82 -10.57
N VAL A 80 13.47 -3.90 -9.95
CA VAL A 80 12.85 -5.20 -9.65
C VAL A 80 12.52 -5.94 -10.95
N LEU A 81 11.89 -5.28 -11.92
CA LEU A 81 11.54 -5.90 -13.20
C LEU A 81 12.79 -6.38 -13.97
N ASP A 82 13.80 -5.53 -14.08
CA ASP A 82 15.07 -5.86 -14.72
C ASP A 82 15.73 -7.06 -14.04
N THR A 83 15.86 -7.03 -12.70
CA THR A 83 16.41 -8.16 -11.93
C THR A 83 15.65 -9.46 -12.17
N LEU A 84 14.31 -9.43 -12.21
CA LEU A 84 13.48 -10.62 -12.42
C LEU A 84 13.68 -11.19 -13.83
N VAL A 85 13.65 -10.34 -14.86
CA VAL A 85 13.79 -10.76 -16.27
C VAL A 85 15.21 -11.25 -16.54
N THR A 86 16.25 -10.53 -16.09
CA THR A 86 17.64 -10.95 -16.26
C THR A 86 17.93 -12.27 -15.55
N SER A 87 17.36 -12.50 -14.36
CA SER A 87 17.60 -13.73 -13.60
C SER A 87 16.90 -14.96 -14.19
N THR A 88 15.79 -14.79 -14.92
CA THR A 88 14.96 -15.90 -15.42
C THR A 88 14.98 -16.04 -16.94
N ASN A 89 15.48 -15.02 -17.65
CA ASN A 89 15.38 -14.85 -19.10
C ASN A 89 13.94 -15.08 -19.61
N SER A 90 12.94 -14.70 -18.82
CA SER A 90 11.53 -14.96 -19.11
C SER A 90 10.64 -13.90 -18.48
N GLU A 91 9.60 -13.49 -19.21
CA GLU A 91 8.50 -12.68 -18.70
C GLU A 91 7.36 -13.52 -18.10
N ASN A 92 7.44 -14.86 -18.23
CA ASN A 92 6.38 -15.74 -17.79
C ASN A 92 6.38 -15.87 -16.26
N PHE A 93 5.30 -15.41 -15.62
CA PHE A 93 5.13 -15.49 -14.17
C PHE A 93 5.33 -16.90 -13.59
N ALA A 94 4.89 -17.96 -14.28
CA ALA A 94 5.08 -19.32 -13.79
C ALA A 94 6.57 -19.71 -13.77
N VAL A 95 7.34 -19.29 -14.77
CA VAL A 95 8.80 -19.48 -14.81
C VAL A 95 9.45 -18.70 -13.66
N ILE A 96 9.12 -17.41 -13.52
CA ILE A 96 9.62 -16.54 -12.47
C ILE A 96 9.33 -17.12 -11.07
N TYR A 97 8.10 -17.58 -10.80
CA TYR A 97 7.72 -18.16 -9.51
C TYR A 97 8.39 -19.49 -9.21
N ASN A 98 8.71 -20.29 -10.22
CA ASN A 98 9.33 -21.60 -10.01
C ASN A 98 10.85 -21.48 -9.82
N GLN A 99 11.47 -20.50 -10.46
CA GLN A 99 12.90 -20.26 -10.37
C GLN A 99 13.28 -19.37 -9.18
N LEU A 100 12.58 -18.24 -8.95
CA LEU A 100 13.00 -17.22 -7.98
C LEU A 100 12.30 -17.29 -6.62
N LEU A 101 11.10 -17.86 -6.53
CA LEU A 101 10.43 -18.09 -5.23
C LEU A 101 10.84 -19.43 -4.62
N ASP A 102 12.13 -19.63 -4.42
CA ASP A 102 12.72 -20.92 -4.10
C ASP A 102 13.36 -21.01 -2.70
N ASN A 103 13.33 -19.93 -1.91
CA ASN A 103 13.86 -19.86 -0.54
C ASN A 103 13.43 -21.06 0.35
N TYR A 104 12.21 -21.56 0.17
CA TYR A 104 11.70 -22.73 0.89
C TYR A 104 12.59 -23.98 0.70
N LYS A 105 13.24 -24.14 -0.46
CA LYS A 105 14.15 -25.26 -0.77
C LYS A 105 15.34 -25.32 0.19
N MET A 106 15.83 -24.18 0.67
CA MET A 106 16.91 -24.13 1.67
C MET A 106 16.54 -24.84 2.98
N PHE A 107 15.25 -24.88 3.29
CA PHE A 107 14.71 -25.50 4.49
C PHE A 107 14.28 -26.96 4.28
N SER A 108 14.48 -27.53 3.09
CA SER A 108 14.15 -28.93 2.80
C SER A 108 14.82 -29.87 3.82
N THR A 109 14.08 -30.88 4.27
CA THR A 109 14.57 -31.93 5.18
C THR A 109 15.13 -33.14 4.43
N THR A 110 14.91 -33.23 3.10
CA THR A 110 15.39 -34.32 2.26
C THR A 110 16.91 -34.46 2.33
N GLY A 111 17.39 -35.66 2.64
CA GLY A 111 18.82 -35.97 2.70
C GLY A 111 19.55 -35.43 3.94
N LYS A 112 18.84 -34.88 4.93
CA LYS A 112 19.43 -34.38 6.19
C LYS A 112 19.24 -35.40 7.32
N SER A 113 20.28 -35.58 8.14
CA SER A 113 20.21 -36.38 9.37
C SER A 113 19.95 -35.48 10.58
N TYR A 114 19.14 -35.97 11.52
CA TYR A 114 18.69 -35.23 12.69
C TYR A 114 19.01 -35.99 13.96
N LYS A 115 19.48 -35.27 14.98
CA LYS A 115 19.85 -35.83 16.29
C LYS A 115 18.66 -36.40 17.06
N SER A 116 17.46 -35.87 16.81
CA SER A 116 16.23 -36.29 17.47
C SER A 116 15.01 -36.12 16.56
N ALA A 117 13.94 -36.87 16.87
CA ALA A 117 12.65 -36.70 16.21
C ALA A 117 12.05 -35.28 16.41
N SER A 118 12.32 -34.66 17.56
CA SER A 118 11.92 -33.28 17.84
C SER A 118 12.61 -32.29 16.90
N ASP A 119 13.92 -32.46 16.67
CA ASP A 119 14.68 -31.57 15.78
C ASP A 119 14.26 -31.73 14.32
N HIS A 120 13.96 -32.97 13.90
CA HIS A 120 13.37 -33.24 12.60
C HIS A 120 12.03 -32.51 12.43
N ARG A 121 11.12 -32.63 13.41
CA ARG A 121 9.81 -31.97 13.38
C ARG A 121 9.92 -30.45 13.30
N LYS A 122 10.82 -29.84 14.07
CA LYS A 122 11.06 -28.38 14.01
C LYS A 122 11.54 -27.94 12.61
N ALA A 123 12.39 -28.74 11.96
CA ALA A 123 12.85 -28.46 10.61
C ALA A 123 11.72 -28.59 9.57
N GLU A 124 10.89 -29.64 9.68
CA GLU A 124 9.71 -29.80 8.83
C GLU A 124 8.72 -28.65 8.99
N ASP A 125 8.44 -28.22 10.22
CA ASP A 125 7.54 -27.10 10.48
C ASP A 125 8.07 -25.79 9.88
N LYS A 126 9.40 -25.59 9.90
CA LYS A 126 10.05 -24.45 9.25
C LYS A 126 9.92 -24.54 7.73
N PHE A 127 10.16 -25.71 7.13
CA PHE A 127 9.96 -25.93 5.70
C PHE A 127 8.52 -25.63 5.27
N LYS A 128 7.54 -26.20 5.98
CA LYS A 128 6.10 -25.97 5.72
C LYS A 128 5.74 -24.49 5.81
N ARG A 129 6.31 -23.76 6.78
CA ARG A 129 6.09 -22.32 6.94
C ARG A 129 6.60 -21.52 5.74
N GLU A 130 7.82 -21.80 5.28
CA GLU A 130 8.41 -21.08 4.14
C GLU A 130 7.73 -21.46 2.81
N LEU A 131 7.31 -22.73 2.66
CA LEU A 131 6.49 -23.15 1.53
C LEU A 131 5.12 -22.46 1.53
N LYS A 132 4.48 -22.33 2.69
CA LYS A 132 3.23 -21.57 2.82
C LYS A 132 3.43 -20.11 2.43
N ARG A 133 4.49 -19.46 2.90
CA ARG A 133 4.83 -18.06 2.53
C ARG A 133 4.96 -17.89 1.02
N ARG A 134 5.61 -18.84 0.32
CA ARG A 134 5.68 -18.86 -1.15
C ARG A 134 4.29 -18.91 -1.78
N LEU A 135 3.44 -19.83 -1.33
CA LEU A 135 2.09 -20.02 -1.89
C LEU A 135 1.20 -18.80 -1.64
N ASP A 136 1.28 -18.21 -0.46
CA ASP A 136 0.54 -17.01 -0.09
C ASP A 136 0.93 -15.81 -0.97
N LEU A 137 2.23 -15.61 -1.23
CA LEU A 137 2.69 -14.55 -2.13
C LEU A 137 2.15 -14.76 -3.56
N ARG A 138 2.29 -15.98 -4.09
CA ARG A 138 1.79 -16.33 -5.43
C ARG A 138 0.28 -16.08 -5.54
N ASN A 139 -0.49 -16.51 -4.55
CA ASN A 139 -1.95 -16.34 -4.53
C ASN A 139 -2.34 -14.86 -4.47
N ARG A 140 -1.60 -14.03 -3.72
CA ARG A 140 -1.83 -12.58 -3.67
C ARG A 140 -1.64 -11.94 -5.04
N ILE A 141 -0.60 -12.32 -5.79
CA ILE A 141 -0.35 -11.75 -7.12
C ILE A 141 -1.44 -12.19 -8.10
N TYR A 142 -1.79 -13.48 -8.13
CA TYR A 142 -2.87 -13.97 -9.00
C TYR A 142 -4.21 -13.31 -8.66
N LYS A 143 -4.53 -13.13 -7.38
CA LYS A 143 -5.75 -12.43 -6.96
C LYS A 143 -5.82 -11.03 -7.57
N VAL A 144 -4.74 -10.26 -7.51
CA VAL A 144 -4.69 -8.91 -8.11
C VAL A 144 -4.93 -8.97 -9.62
N GLN A 145 -4.33 -9.93 -10.32
CA GLN A 145 -4.54 -10.11 -11.77
C GLN A 145 -5.98 -10.48 -12.09
N THR A 146 -6.57 -11.42 -11.36
CA THR A 146 -7.97 -11.85 -11.53
C THR A 146 -8.94 -10.71 -11.23
N ASP A 147 -8.73 -9.98 -10.14
CA ASP A 147 -9.56 -8.83 -9.75
C ASP A 147 -9.49 -7.74 -10.83
N ALA A 148 -8.30 -7.46 -11.37
CA ALA A 148 -8.15 -6.48 -12.44
C ALA A 148 -8.85 -6.90 -13.74
N TYR A 149 -8.67 -8.15 -14.16
CA TYR A 149 -9.35 -8.72 -15.32
C TYR A 149 -10.88 -8.65 -15.18
N GLY A 150 -11.41 -9.05 -14.02
CA GLY A 150 -12.85 -9.00 -13.73
C GLY A 150 -13.43 -7.59 -13.75
N ASN A 151 -12.61 -6.57 -13.47
CA ASN A 151 -13.00 -5.16 -13.51
C ASN A 151 -12.79 -4.50 -14.89
N GLY A 152 -12.51 -5.28 -15.94
CA GLY A 152 -12.30 -4.76 -17.30
C GLY A 152 -10.94 -4.11 -17.54
N ASN A 153 -10.04 -4.12 -16.53
CA ASN A 153 -8.66 -3.67 -16.65
C ASN A 153 -7.78 -4.89 -16.92
N LYS A 154 -7.74 -5.33 -18.19
CA LYS A 154 -6.89 -6.47 -18.58
C LYS A 154 -5.41 -6.09 -18.41
N ILE A 155 -4.77 -6.62 -17.36
CA ILE A 155 -3.33 -6.46 -17.09
C ILE A 155 -2.50 -7.46 -17.90
N ALA A 156 -3.12 -8.52 -18.42
CA ALA A 156 -2.56 -9.47 -19.37
C ALA A 156 -3.65 -9.87 -20.37
N GLU A 157 -3.25 -10.25 -21.59
CA GLU A 157 -4.14 -10.79 -22.63
C GLU A 157 -4.71 -12.16 -22.25
#